data_AF-B4NN77-F1
#
_entry.id   AF-B4NN77-F1
#
_cell.length_a   1.000
_cell.length_b   1.000
_cell.length_c   1.000
_cell.angle_alpha   90.00
_cell.angle_beta   90.00
_cell.angle_gamma   90.00
#
_symmetry.space_group_name_H-M   'P 1'
#
loop_
_entity.id
_entity.type
_entity.pdbx_description
1 polymer ?
#
loop_
_entity_poly.entity_id
_entity_poly.type
_entity_poly.pdbx_seq_one_letter_code
_entity_poly.pdbx_strand_id
1 'polypeptide(L)'
;MEENETKMTESAGPANGEGEDDATSEMRKLQNEFNVQRAKMRELFMQKEVELSQCMAERKQLQMEMDELKTHIMVADLKSENELRMRDFKAQEEISSLQQLVQDTIEESSNYKSELERIKLEVIKYQQQQLQLQQQSESSVGSGLAPQVLNQVKKTLGSVRKLGSDSLNSSFQADDDHPRGKQANKQYASEDAEMLHSIVEQLQEEMKALKEKLREQDEQLQLKPSIHDESLPIHQSTSMELADSSCESCITAEKKAEEVSLQVKRQQKQIDLLQRQLVESRETLTKEAALRKDLEDQWQEKREAHKTEVQSLREQAKTQEQLLLDMQQRFLETKDEVNRQLQRVTDDRERVNKQLETLQADNDFLSGRYLATSEEIENQNINLPNTVVELHELMLRQQSELIQARVSSEYEKQKCVSSLDEIQILRAQLEESNNERRVYKRKMQLDIKSLQDRVTEHLVTVQAYETTKTQLERKEAELNKQLSDCRVEIIELQDSNEKLSKANVEYKTKIKTLQEELSTMETVQKDFVKLSQTLQMSLEELRHADTEVRWQDDDDVNNCPTCNAGFTVMVRKIHCRHCGHIYCDKCLTKTVPSGPRKRVARVCDICHTLLTPNTAPYFSREQQQQSQPHQQQSN
;
A
#
# COMPACT_ATOMS: atom_id res chain seq x y z
N MET A 1 -3.31 -20.71 8.21
CA MET A 1 -2.86 -22.12 8.12
C MET A 1 -1.80 -22.33 9.20
N GLU A 2 -2.25 -22.31 10.45
CA GLU A 2 -1.48 -22.74 11.61
C GLU A 2 -2.44 -23.67 12.35
N GLU A 3 -2.22 -24.97 12.24
CA GLU A 3 -2.82 -25.98 13.11
C GLU A 3 -2.13 -27.31 12.84
N ASN A 4 -1.24 -27.71 13.75
CA ASN A 4 -1.14 -29.06 14.30
C ASN A 4 0.10 -29.10 15.18
N GLU A 5 -0.08 -29.20 16.48
CA GLU A 5 0.53 -30.31 17.21
C GLU A 5 -0.15 -30.52 18.56
N THR A 6 -0.87 -31.62 18.59
CA THR A 6 -1.73 -32.12 19.65
C THR A 6 -0.88 -32.87 20.68
N LYS A 7 -1.15 -32.57 21.96
CA LYS A 7 -1.01 -33.43 23.15
C LYS A 7 -0.39 -34.83 22.96
N MET A 8 0.73 -35.06 23.66
CA MET A 8 1.08 -36.37 24.22
C MET A 8 1.14 -36.25 25.75
N THR A 9 0.44 -37.17 26.39
CA THR A 9 0.12 -37.30 27.81
C THR A 9 1.32 -37.66 28.68
N GLU A 10 1.41 -37.02 29.84
CA GLU A 10 2.26 -37.39 30.97
C GLU A 10 1.89 -38.78 31.53
N SER A 11 2.91 -39.62 31.75
CA SER A 11 2.88 -40.66 32.79
C SER A 11 4.20 -40.56 33.57
N ALA A 12 4.11 -40.00 34.77
CA ALA A 12 5.23 -39.73 35.66
C ALA A 12 5.84 -41.00 36.27
N GLY A 13 7.16 -41.05 36.31
CA GLY A 13 7.97 -41.81 37.27
C GLY A 13 9.02 -40.87 37.87
N PRO A 14 9.25 -40.84 39.19
CA PRO A 14 10.00 -39.77 39.82
C PRO A 14 11.51 -40.07 39.78
N ALA A 15 12.27 -39.30 38.99
CA ALA A 15 13.71 -39.16 39.18
C ALA A 15 14.25 -37.90 38.47
N ASN A 16 14.84 -36.99 39.27
CA ASN A 16 15.71 -35.86 38.90
C ASN A 16 15.08 -34.66 38.18
N GLY A 17 14.41 -33.76 38.93
CA GLY A 17 13.65 -32.62 38.40
C GLY A 17 14.18 -31.22 38.73
N GLU A 18 15.47 -30.93 38.63
CA GLU A 18 15.95 -29.54 38.84
C GLU A 18 16.80 -28.96 37.68
N GLY A 19 17.20 -29.77 36.68
CA GLY A 19 18.02 -29.30 35.55
C GLY A 19 17.33 -29.28 34.18
N GLU A 20 16.32 -30.11 33.94
CA GLU A 20 15.63 -30.20 32.63
C GLU A 20 14.49 -29.18 32.47
N ASP A 21 13.86 -28.75 33.57
CA ASP A 21 12.79 -27.74 33.55
C ASP A 21 13.30 -26.32 33.25
N ASP A 22 14.56 -26.01 33.61
CA ASP A 22 15.14 -24.68 33.38
C ASP A 22 15.58 -24.50 31.92
N ALA A 23 16.20 -25.53 31.32
CA ALA A 23 16.60 -25.50 29.91
C ALA A 23 15.41 -25.50 28.93
N THR A 24 14.31 -26.20 29.26
CA THR A 24 13.09 -26.19 28.45
C THR A 24 12.32 -24.86 28.58
N SER A 25 12.39 -24.21 29.75
CA SER A 25 11.86 -22.86 30.00
C SER A 25 12.63 -21.80 29.21
N GLU A 26 13.96 -21.84 29.21
CA GLU A 26 14.79 -20.93 28.40
C GLU A 26 14.56 -21.11 26.89
N MET A 27 14.44 -22.36 26.42
CA MET A 27 14.17 -22.63 25.00
C MET A 27 12.80 -22.09 24.56
N ARG A 28 11.76 -22.17 25.41
CA ARG A 28 10.46 -21.54 25.15
C ARG A 28 10.52 -20.02 25.12
N LYS A 29 11.33 -19.39 25.98
CA LYS A 29 11.52 -17.93 25.95
C LYS A 29 12.18 -17.48 24.65
N LEU A 30 13.25 -18.15 24.22
CA LEU A 30 13.92 -17.88 22.95
C LEU A 30 13.01 -18.08 21.74
N GLN A 31 12.19 -19.14 21.74
CA GLN A 31 11.19 -19.39 20.69
C GLN A 31 10.15 -18.26 20.61
N ASN A 32 9.66 -17.79 21.76
CA ASN A 32 8.69 -16.71 21.84
C ASN A 32 9.30 -15.37 21.40
N GLU A 33 10.54 -15.06 21.81
CA GLU A 33 11.26 -13.87 21.36
C GLU A 33 11.47 -13.87 19.84
N PHE A 34 11.87 -15.02 19.26
CA PHE A 34 12.04 -15.16 17.82
C PHE A 34 10.71 -14.97 17.06
N ASN A 35 9.61 -15.54 17.57
CA ASN A 35 8.28 -15.37 16.97
C ASN A 35 7.79 -13.92 17.03
N VAL A 36 8.05 -13.21 18.14
CA VAL A 36 7.74 -11.78 18.28
C VAL A 36 8.58 -10.94 17.31
N GLN A 37 9.87 -11.23 17.18
CA GLN A 37 10.74 -10.53 16.22
C GLN A 37 10.30 -10.76 14.77
N ARG A 38 9.89 -11.98 14.42
CA ARG A 38 9.38 -12.34 13.10
C ARG A 38 8.06 -11.63 12.78
N ALA A 39 7.15 -11.56 13.74
CA ALA A 39 5.89 -10.82 13.60
C ALA A 39 6.15 -9.33 13.33
N LYS A 40 7.07 -8.73 14.10
CA LYS A 40 7.46 -7.32 13.94
C LYS A 40 8.13 -7.03 12.59
N MET A 41 8.96 -7.94 12.10
CA MET A 41 9.57 -7.85 10.75
C MET A 41 8.52 -7.92 9.63
N ARG A 42 7.52 -8.80 9.75
CA ARG A 42 6.41 -8.89 8.77
C ARG A 42 5.55 -7.63 8.77
N GLU A 43 5.26 -7.09 9.94
CA GLU A 43 4.52 -5.84 10.09
C GLU A 43 5.25 -4.66 9.43
N LEU A 44 6.57 -4.53 9.69
CA LEU A 44 7.40 -3.52 9.04
C LEU A 44 7.47 -3.69 7.51
N PHE A 45 7.54 -4.92 7.02
CA PHE A 45 7.56 -5.19 5.58
C PHE A 45 6.24 -4.76 4.91
N MET A 46 5.10 -5.17 5.47
CA MET A 46 3.77 -4.77 4.99
C MET A 46 3.60 -3.25 5.02
N GLN A 47 4.06 -2.59 6.08
CA GLN A 47 4.03 -1.13 6.17
C GLN A 47 4.86 -0.48 5.06
N LYS A 48 6.07 -0.98 4.77
CA LYS A 48 6.92 -0.47 3.69
C LYS A 48 6.36 -0.73 2.30
N GLU A 49 5.66 -1.85 2.10
CA GLU A 49 5.00 -2.17 0.83
C GLU A 49 3.83 -1.21 0.56
N VAL A 50 3.05 -0.88 1.59
CA VAL A 50 1.98 0.13 1.51
C VAL A 50 2.55 1.53 1.23
N GLU A 51 3.61 1.94 1.93
CA GLU A 51 4.29 3.21 1.69
C GLU A 51 4.84 3.30 0.26
N LEU A 52 5.43 2.23 -0.26
CA LEU A 52 5.95 2.17 -1.63
C LEU A 52 4.81 2.29 -2.65
N SER A 53 3.69 1.61 -2.42
CA SER A 53 2.51 1.70 -3.29
C SER A 53 1.91 3.10 -3.30
N GLN A 54 1.84 3.77 -2.13
CA GLN A 54 1.39 5.16 -2.02
C GLN A 54 2.32 6.11 -2.78
N CYS A 55 3.63 5.98 -2.58
CA CYS A 55 4.62 6.83 -3.25
C CYS A 55 4.61 6.64 -4.78
N MET A 56 4.38 5.41 -5.26
CA MET A 56 4.21 5.13 -6.69
C MET A 56 2.94 5.77 -7.27
N ALA A 57 1.83 5.76 -6.51
CA ALA A 57 0.58 6.39 -6.91
C ALA A 57 0.73 7.92 -6.98
N GLU A 58 1.33 8.54 -5.95
CA GLU A 58 1.64 9.98 -5.93
C GLU A 58 2.54 10.39 -7.10
N ARG A 59 3.60 9.62 -7.39
CA ARG A 59 4.47 9.87 -8.55
C ARG A 59 3.68 9.84 -9.85
N LYS A 60 2.76 8.89 -10.02
CA LYS A 60 1.95 8.78 -11.23
C LYS A 60 0.98 9.95 -11.36
N GLN A 61 0.37 10.39 -10.25
CA GLN A 61 -0.49 11.55 -10.23
C GLN A 61 0.27 12.84 -10.58
N LEU A 62 1.42 13.08 -9.94
CA LEU A 62 2.27 14.23 -10.23
C LEU A 62 2.76 14.24 -11.69
N GLN A 63 3.04 13.07 -12.26
CA GLN A 63 3.41 12.95 -13.67
C GLN A 63 2.25 13.36 -14.61
N MET A 64 1.02 12.96 -14.30
CA MET A 64 -0.16 13.36 -15.07
C MET A 64 -0.41 14.86 -14.97
N GLU A 65 -0.33 15.44 -13.77
CA GLU A 65 -0.47 16.88 -13.55
C GLU A 65 0.62 17.68 -14.29
N MET A 66 1.87 17.19 -14.30
CA MET A 66 2.96 17.81 -15.06
C MET A 66 2.68 17.79 -16.57
N ASP A 67 2.21 16.66 -17.11
CA ASP A 67 1.94 16.54 -18.53
C ASP A 67 0.75 17.40 -18.95
N GLU A 68 -0.29 17.51 -18.12
CA GLU A 68 -1.41 18.43 -18.31
C GLU A 68 -0.95 19.89 -18.30
N LEU A 69 -0.14 20.30 -17.33
CA LEU A 69 0.43 21.65 -17.26
C LEU A 69 1.31 21.98 -18.48
N LYS A 70 2.11 21.03 -18.97
CA LYS A 70 2.90 21.20 -20.21
C LYS A 70 1.99 21.45 -21.42
N THR A 71 0.88 20.70 -21.53
CA THR A 71 -0.07 20.94 -22.62
C THR A 71 -0.73 22.32 -22.51
N HIS A 72 -1.12 22.75 -21.31
CA HIS A 72 -1.65 24.08 -21.10
C HIS A 72 -0.67 25.19 -21.47
N ILE A 73 0.60 25.05 -21.09
CA ILE A 73 1.66 26.01 -21.46
C ILE A 73 1.82 26.04 -22.97
N MET A 74 1.89 24.89 -23.64
CA MET A 74 2.03 24.83 -25.10
C MET A 74 0.85 25.49 -25.83
N VAL A 75 -0.38 25.27 -25.36
CA VAL A 75 -1.58 25.91 -25.92
C VAL A 75 -1.57 27.42 -25.67
N ALA A 76 -1.18 27.85 -24.47
CA ALA A 76 -1.06 29.27 -24.12
C ALA A 76 0.02 29.97 -24.98
N ASP A 77 1.16 29.33 -25.20
CA ASP A 77 2.24 29.83 -26.06
C ASP A 77 1.78 29.97 -27.50
N LEU A 78 1.13 28.94 -28.07
CA LEU A 78 0.60 29.00 -29.44
C LEU A 78 -0.47 30.07 -29.59
N LYS A 79 -1.37 30.21 -28.61
CA LYS A 79 -2.42 31.23 -28.62
C LYS A 79 -1.82 32.64 -28.55
N SER A 80 -0.86 32.85 -27.66
CA SER A 80 -0.11 34.10 -27.51
C SER A 80 0.65 34.47 -28.79
N GLU A 81 1.35 33.51 -29.40
CA GLU A 81 2.09 33.72 -30.65
C GLU A 81 1.15 34.08 -31.80
N ASN A 82 -0.01 33.41 -31.89
CA ASN A 82 -1.01 33.71 -32.91
C ASN A 82 -1.62 35.10 -32.72
N GLU A 83 -1.98 35.47 -31.49
CA GLU A 83 -2.46 36.83 -31.19
C GLU A 83 -1.41 37.90 -31.50
N LEU A 84 -0.12 37.62 -31.23
CA LEU A 84 0.98 38.52 -31.55
C LEU A 84 1.10 38.72 -33.07
N ARG A 85 1.12 37.64 -33.84
CA ARG A 85 1.18 37.73 -35.31
C ARG A 85 0.01 38.53 -35.89
N MET A 86 -1.19 38.34 -35.33
CA MET A 86 -2.37 39.09 -35.75
C MET A 86 -2.27 40.59 -35.40
N ARG A 87 -1.72 40.94 -34.23
CA ARG A 87 -1.48 42.35 -33.86
C ARG A 87 -0.39 42.98 -34.73
N ASP A 88 0.71 42.28 -34.97
CA ASP A 88 1.80 42.75 -35.83
C ASP A 88 1.30 42.98 -37.27
N PHE A 89 0.49 42.07 -37.80
CA PHE A 89 -0.11 42.23 -39.13
C PHE A 89 -0.99 43.48 -39.22
N LYS A 90 -1.90 43.68 -38.25
CA LYS A 90 -2.78 44.86 -38.20
C LYS A 90 -1.99 46.17 -38.06
N ALA A 91 -1.00 46.19 -37.16
CA ALA A 91 -0.16 47.37 -36.97
C ALA A 91 0.63 47.69 -38.25
N GLN A 92 1.09 46.67 -38.98
CA GLN A 92 1.80 46.88 -40.25
C GLN A 92 0.87 47.43 -41.34
N GLU A 93 -0.38 46.95 -41.43
CA GLU A 93 -1.39 47.51 -42.36
C GLU A 93 -1.73 48.97 -42.03
N GLU A 94 -1.88 49.31 -40.74
CA GLU A 94 -2.12 50.69 -40.30
C GLU A 94 -0.93 51.59 -40.60
N ILE A 95 0.29 51.15 -40.33
CA ILE A 95 1.52 51.89 -40.66
C ILE A 95 1.61 52.14 -42.16
N SER A 96 1.36 51.13 -43.00
CA SER A 96 1.39 51.29 -44.45
C SER A 96 0.31 52.26 -44.95
N SER A 97 -0.88 52.22 -44.36
CA SER A 97 -1.97 53.15 -44.71
C SER A 97 -1.64 54.59 -44.31
N LEU A 98 -1.08 54.81 -43.11
CA LEU A 98 -0.65 56.13 -42.66
C LEU A 98 0.55 56.66 -43.46
N GLN A 99 1.49 55.79 -43.84
CA GLN A 99 2.62 56.15 -44.70
C GLN A 99 2.14 56.62 -46.07
N GLN A 100 1.15 55.94 -46.66
CA GLN A 100 0.55 56.35 -47.92
C GLN A 100 -0.13 57.72 -47.78
N LEU A 101 -0.94 57.91 -46.74
CA LEU A 101 -1.63 59.18 -46.51
C LEU A 101 -0.65 60.35 -46.34
N VAL A 102 0.45 60.15 -45.60
CA VAL A 102 1.50 61.15 -45.43
C VAL A 102 2.18 61.46 -46.77
N GLN A 103 2.48 60.44 -47.57
CA GLN A 103 3.08 60.62 -48.89
C GLN A 103 2.16 61.41 -49.83
N ASP A 104 0.88 61.04 -49.90
CA ASP A 104 -0.13 61.73 -50.72
C ASP A 104 -0.27 63.20 -50.28
N THR A 105 -0.29 63.46 -48.97
CA THR A 105 -0.38 64.83 -48.42
C THR A 105 0.88 65.66 -48.73
N ILE A 106 2.06 65.05 -48.73
CA ILE A 106 3.32 65.71 -49.12
C ILE A 106 3.32 66.04 -50.61
N GLU A 107 2.85 65.12 -51.46
CA GLU A 107 2.74 65.32 -52.90
C GLU A 107 1.75 66.44 -53.23
N GLU A 108 0.57 66.45 -52.60
CA GLU A 108 -0.39 67.55 -52.72
C GLU A 108 0.22 68.89 -52.27
N SER A 109 0.88 68.92 -51.12
CA SER A 109 1.56 70.12 -50.61
C SER A 109 2.66 70.62 -51.56
N SER A 110 3.37 69.70 -52.23
CA SER A 110 4.38 70.05 -53.23
C SER A 110 3.76 70.65 -54.49
N ASN A 111 2.64 70.10 -54.96
CA ASN A 111 1.89 70.60 -56.10
C ASN A 111 1.34 72.00 -55.82
N TYR A 112 0.74 72.23 -54.66
CA TYR A 112 0.27 73.55 -54.25
C TYR A 112 1.41 74.58 -54.16
N LYS A 113 2.59 74.16 -53.69
CA LYS A 113 3.76 75.05 -53.64
C LYS A 113 4.23 75.45 -55.04
N SER A 114 4.31 74.50 -55.98
CA SER A 114 4.66 74.77 -57.37
C SER A 114 3.64 75.69 -58.06
N GLU A 115 2.34 75.48 -57.82
CA GLU A 115 1.27 76.33 -58.33
C GLU A 115 1.40 77.76 -57.79
N LEU A 116 1.69 77.91 -56.49
CA LEU A 116 1.89 79.21 -55.84
C LEU A 116 3.13 79.94 -56.37
N GLU A 117 4.21 79.22 -56.68
CA GLU A 117 5.41 79.79 -57.32
C GLU A 117 5.12 80.24 -58.76
N ARG A 118 4.33 79.47 -59.53
CA ARG A 118 3.88 79.86 -60.88
C ARG A 118 3.08 81.17 -60.84
N ILE A 119 2.09 81.25 -59.95
CA ILE A 119 1.24 82.43 -59.79
C ILE A 119 2.07 83.65 -59.36
N LYS A 120 3.04 83.48 -58.45
CA LYS A 120 3.97 84.57 -58.08
C LYS A 120 4.76 85.10 -59.27
N LEU A 121 5.27 84.23 -60.13
CA LEU A 121 6.01 84.62 -61.33
C LEU A 121 5.12 85.37 -62.33
N GLU A 122 3.86 84.95 -62.47
CA GLU A 122 2.88 85.64 -63.31
C GLU A 122 2.54 87.03 -62.75
N VAL A 123 2.30 87.15 -61.45
CA VAL A 123 2.05 88.44 -60.78
C VAL A 123 3.23 89.40 -60.98
N ILE A 124 4.47 88.93 -60.86
CA ILE A 124 5.67 89.74 -61.11
C ILE A 124 5.76 90.19 -62.58
N LYS A 125 5.48 89.29 -63.53
CA LYS A 125 5.44 89.64 -64.96
C LYS A 125 4.38 90.72 -65.25
N TYR A 126 3.18 90.57 -64.71
CA TYR A 126 2.11 91.55 -64.89
C TYR A 126 2.44 92.90 -64.25
N GLN A 127 3.06 92.91 -63.06
CA GLN A 127 3.53 94.15 -62.42
C GLN A 127 4.61 94.85 -63.25
N GLN A 128 5.57 94.12 -63.84
CA GLN A 128 6.57 94.70 -64.74
C GLN A 128 5.95 95.28 -66.02
N GLN A 129 4.94 94.60 -66.57
CA GLN A 129 4.24 95.07 -67.77
C GLN A 129 3.41 96.33 -67.50
N GLN A 130 2.76 96.42 -66.32
CA GLN A 130 2.08 97.64 -65.89
C GLN A 130 3.05 98.82 -65.72
N LEU A 131 4.22 98.59 -65.13
CA LEU A 131 5.27 99.62 -64.99
C LEU A 131 5.78 100.14 -66.35
N GLN A 132 5.95 99.25 -67.34
CA GLN A 132 6.31 99.65 -68.71
C GLN A 132 5.21 100.46 -69.40
N LEU A 133 3.94 100.07 -69.24
CA LEU A 133 2.80 100.80 -69.83
C LEU A 133 2.60 102.17 -69.16
N GLN A 134 2.85 102.27 -67.85
CA GLN A 134 2.78 103.55 -67.13
C GLN A 134 3.86 104.53 -67.59
N GLN A 135 5.09 104.05 -67.82
CA GLN A 135 6.19 104.85 -68.42
C GLN A 135 5.90 105.27 -69.87
N GLN A 136 5.17 104.47 -70.65
CA GLN A 136 4.73 104.85 -72.00
C GLN A 136 3.57 105.88 -71.97
N SER A 137 2.69 105.81 -70.97
CA SER A 137 1.58 106.76 -70.82
C SER A 137 2.03 108.17 -70.37
N GLU A 138 3.10 108.29 -69.58
CA GLU A 138 3.71 109.59 -69.25
C GLU A 138 4.38 110.27 -70.46
N SER A 139 4.60 109.54 -71.55
CA SER A 139 5.14 110.08 -72.80
C SER A 139 4.09 110.58 -73.80
N SER A 140 2.77 110.47 -73.53
CA SER A 140 1.74 110.69 -74.57
C SER A 140 0.37 111.26 -74.17
N VAL A 141 0.22 112.18 -73.20
CA VAL A 141 -1.02 112.97 -73.10
C VAL A 141 -0.80 114.43 -72.71
N GLY A 142 -0.92 115.31 -73.72
CA GLY A 142 -1.42 116.66 -73.58
C GLY A 142 -2.89 116.73 -74.04
N SER A 143 -3.70 117.50 -73.32
CA SER A 143 -5.08 117.97 -73.62
C SER A 143 -6.26 116.98 -73.56
N GLY A 144 -7.15 117.22 -72.57
CA GLY A 144 -8.44 117.87 -72.86
C GLY A 144 -9.75 117.06 -72.80
N LEU A 145 -10.51 117.34 -71.73
CA LEU A 145 -11.98 117.52 -71.65
C LEU A 145 -12.94 116.32 -71.42
N ALA A 146 -13.82 116.52 -70.42
CA ALA A 146 -15.04 115.77 -70.09
C ALA A 146 -16.26 116.27 -70.91
N PRO A 147 -17.44 115.61 -70.87
CA PRO A 147 -18.49 116.04 -69.92
C PRO A 147 -19.48 114.96 -69.40
N GLN A 148 -20.24 115.37 -68.38
CA GLN A 148 -21.29 114.69 -67.59
C GLN A 148 -22.58 114.35 -68.38
N VAL A 149 -23.40 113.42 -67.85
CA VAL A 149 -24.84 113.57 -67.47
C VAL A 149 -25.48 112.19 -67.18
N LEU A 150 -25.90 111.94 -65.92
CA LEU A 150 -27.23 111.44 -65.46
C LEU A 150 -27.17 110.78 -64.08
N ASN A 151 -27.42 111.61 -63.06
CA ASN A 151 -27.77 111.22 -61.70
C ASN A 151 -29.30 111.25 -61.58
N GLN A 152 -30.00 110.11 -61.62
CA GLN A 152 -31.28 109.91 -60.92
C GLN A 152 -31.79 108.48 -61.08
N VAL A 153 -31.53 107.61 -60.10
CA VAL A 153 -32.53 106.77 -59.41
C VAL A 153 -31.88 106.32 -58.11
N LYS A 154 -32.27 106.95 -57.00
CA LYS A 154 -31.95 106.53 -55.64
C LYS A 154 -33.29 106.36 -54.91
N LYS A 155 -33.43 105.24 -54.18
CA LYS A 155 -34.47 104.86 -53.20
C LYS A 155 -35.68 104.09 -53.75
N THR A 156 -35.69 102.78 -53.48
CA THR A 156 -36.65 101.97 -52.69
C THR A 156 -36.39 100.52 -53.10
N LEU A 157 -35.74 99.69 -52.28
CA LEU A 157 -36.36 99.00 -51.14
C LEU A 157 -35.24 98.56 -50.19
N GLY A 158 -35.37 98.97 -48.93
CA GLY A 158 -34.64 98.40 -47.82
C GLY A 158 -35.47 97.35 -47.08
N SER A 159 -34.79 96.73 -46.12
CA SER A 159 -35.28 95.85 -45.04
C SER A 159 -35.45 94.39 -45.48
N VAL A 160 -34.72 93.42 -44.92
CA VAL A 160 -34.92 92.89 -43.56
C VAL A 160 -33.65 92.17 -43.07
N ARG A 161 -33.11 92.64 -41.94
CA ARG A 161 -32.56 91.93 -40.73
C ARG A 161 -31.83 90.60 -40.99
N LYS A 162 -30.56 90.33 -40.64
CA LYS A 162 -29.66 90.64 -39.50
C LYS A 162 -30.26 90.42 -38.11
N LEU A 163 -29.77 89.37 -37.42
CA LEU A 163 -29.37 89.19 -36.00
C LEU A 163 -28.97 87.68 -35.88
N GLY A 164 -27.72 87.26 -35.62
CA GLY A 164 -26.93 87.35 -34.37
C GLY A 164 -27.13 86.05 -33.55
N SER A 165 -26.24 85.05 -33.58
CA SER A 165 -25.02 84.84 -32.75
C SER A 165 -25.26 84.76 -31.23
N ASP A 166 -25.08 83.53 -30.72
CA ASP A 166 -24.44 83.06 -29.48
C ASP A 166 -24.86 83.56 -28.09
N SER A 167 -25.31 82.62 -27.23
CA SER A 167 -24.52 82.10 -26.08
C SER A 167 -25.37 81.43 -24.99
N LEU A 168 -24.96 80.19 -24.66
CA LEU A 168 -24.71 79.60 -23.33
C LEU A 168 -25.78 79.53 -22.22
N ASN A 169 -25.99 78.26 -21.83
CA ASN A 169 -26.00 77.67 -20.48
C ASN A 169 -27.25 77.62 -19.59
N SER A 170 -27.44 76.39 -19.09
CA SER A 170 -27.99 75.97 -17.79
C SER A 170 -29.49 75.71 -17.65
N SER A 171 -29.84 74.43 -17.54
CA SER A 171 -30.57 73.94 -16.36
C SER A 171 -30.40 72.44 -16.15
N PHE A 172 -29.78 72.12 -15.03
CA PHE A 172 -29.94 70.90 -14.26
C PHE A 172 -31.32 70.86 -13.59
N GLN A 173 -31.95 69.68 -13.57
CA GLN A 173 -32.81 69.13 -12.51
C GLN A 173 -32.97 67.64 -12.89
N ALA A 174 -32.36 66.66 -12.22
CA ALA A 174 -32.52 66.23 -10.83
C ALA A 174 -33.96 65.81 -10.52
N ASP A 175 -34.22 64.50 -10.63
CA ASP A 175 -35.27 63.81 -9.88
C ASP A 175 -34.65 62.52 -9.33
N ASP A 176 -34.70 62.42 -8.01
CA ASP A 176 -34.34 61.28 -7.16
C ASP A 176 -35.52 61.14 -6.20
N ASP A 177 -36.20 59.98 -6.15
CA ASP A 177 -36.62 59.36 -4.88
C ASP A 177 -37.28 57.97 -5.03
N HIS A 178 -36.54 56.99 -4.53
CA HIS A 178 -36.92 55.96 -3.56
C HIS A 178 -37.45 54.55 -3.96
N PRO A 179 -37.12 53.53 -3.13
CA PRO A 179 -36.84 52.15 -3.53
C PRO A 179 -37.87 51.14 -3.03
N ARG A 180 -38.01 50.00 -3.73
CA ARG A 180 -38.65 48.78 -3.19
C ARG A 180 -38.31 47.58 -4.06
N GLY A 181 -37.68 46.56 -3.48
CA GLY A 181 -37.49 45.28 -4.18
C GLY A 181 -36.32 44.40 -3.76
N LYS A 182 -36.02 44.28 -2.46
CA LYS A 182 -35.27 43.11 -1.95
C LYS A 182 -36.21 42.31 -1.06
N GLN A 183 -36.71 41.19 -1.57
CA GLN A 183 -37.14 39.98 -0.84
C GLN A 183 -38.07 39.15 -1.72
N ALA A 184 -37.51 38.29 -2.56
CA ALA A 184 -38.24 37.18 -3.18
C ALA A 184 -37.25 36.16 -3.76
N ASN A 185 -36.36 35.59 -2.95
CA ASN A 185 -35.73 34.30 -3.30
C ASN A 185 -35.07 33.61 -2.09
N LYS A 186 -35.84 33.38 -1.02
CA LYS A 186 -35.35 32.63 0.16
C LYS A 186 -36.45 31.87 0.91
N GLN A 187 -37.46 31.36 0.18
CA GLN A 187 -38.59 30.62 0.79
C GLN A 187 -38.80 29.20 0.27
N TYR A 188 -38.00 28.70 -0.67
CA TYR A 188 -38.13 27.32 -1.18
C TYR A 188 -37.06 26.34 -0.66
N ALA A 189 -36.23 26.74 0.31
CA ALA A 189 -35.20 25.86 0.90
C ALA A 189 -35.32 25.68 2.43
N SER A 190 -36.35 26.27 3.05
CA SER A 190 -36.61 26.15 4.50
C SER A 190 -37.65 25.08 4.84
N GLU A 191 -38.62 24.86 3.94
CA GLU A 191 -39.74 23.93 4.18
C GLU A 191 -39.31 22.46 4.09
N ASP A 192 -38.30 22.13 3.26
CA ASP A 192 -37.73 20.78 3.16
C ASP A 192 -36.82 20.40 4.34
N ALA A 193 -36.19 21.38 5.00
CA ALA A 193 -35.32 21.14 6.16
C ALA A 193 -36.12 20.90 7.45
N GLU A 194 -37.27 21.57 7.62
CA GLU A 194 -38.16 21.42 8.77
C GLU A 194 -38.99 20.12 8.68
N MET A 195 -39.41 19.71 7.48
CA MET A 195 -40.11 18.44 7.25
C MET A 195 -39.21 17.22 7.52
N LEU A 196 -37.93 17.29 7.14
CA LEU A 196 -36.95 16.23 7.43
C LEU A 196 -36.55 16.18 8.92
N HIS A 197 -36.52 17.32 9.62
CA HIS A 197 -36.28 17.35 11.06
C HIS A 197 -37.39 16.67 11.87
N SER A 198 -38.66 16.84 11.48
CA SER A 198 -39.81 16.23 12.15
C SER A 198 -39.84 14.69 12.02
N ILE A 199 -39.41 14.15 10.87
CA ILE A 199 -39.33 12.70 10.64
C ILE A 199 -38.15 12.08 11.40
N VAL A 200 -37.02 12.79 11.50
CA VAL A 200 -35.84 12.32 12.22
C VAL A 200 -36.06 12.31 13.74
N GLU A 201 -36.77 13.30 14.30
CA GLU A 201 -37.14 13.31 15.73
C GLU A 201 -38.11 12.17 16.08
N GLN A 202 -39.10 11.89 15.22
CA GLN A 202 -40.00 10.75 15.40
C GLN A 202 -39.26 9.40 15.38
N LEU A 203 -38.29 9.23 14.47
CA LEU A 203 -37.46 8.01 14.42
C LEU A 203 -36.49 7.90 15.61
N GLN A 204 -36.00 9.01 16.15
CA GLN A 204 -35.15 9.01 17.36
C GLN A 204 -35.93 8.64 18.63
N GLU A 205 -37.18 9.06 18.77
CA GLU A 205 -38.05 8.66 19.89
C GLU A 205 -38.42 7.17 19.84
N GLU A 206 -38.72 6.63 18.65
CA GLU A 206 -39.00 5.19 18.49
C GLU A 206 -37.77 4.32 18.77
N MET A 207 -36.57 4.75 18.35
CA MET A 207 -35.32 4.06 18.69
C MET A 207 -35.01 4.09 20.19
N LYS A 208 -35.43 5.14 20.90
CA LYS A 208 -35.26 5.22 22.37
C LYS A 208 -36.23 4.29 23.08
N ALA A 209 -37.50 4.25 22.66
CA ALA A 209 -38.52 3.35 23.20
C ALA A 209 -38.16 1.85 23.01
N LEU A 210 -37.55 1.49 21.87
CA LEU A 210 -37.09 0.13 21.62
C LEU A 210 -35.90 -0.28 22.52
N LYS A 211 -34.99 0.67 22.83
CA LYS A 211 -33.87 0.43 23.76
C LYS A 211 -34.30 0.31 25.22
N GLU A 212 -35.39 0.98 25.62
CA GLU A 212 -35.97 0.85 26.97
C GLU A 212 -36.59 -0.55 27.15
N LYS A 213 -37.38 -1.01 26.18
CA LYS A 213 -38.01 -2.33 26.20
C LYS A 213 -37.02 -3.49 26.18
N LEU A 214 -35.88 -3.33 25.48
CA LEU A 214 -34.82 -4.33 25.48
C LEU A 214 -34.15 -4.44 26.86
N ARG A 215 -34.03 -3.34 27.61
CA ARG A 215 -33.50 -3.34 28.98
C ARG A 215 -34.47 -3.95 29.99
N GLU A 216 -35.77 -3.69 29.86
CA GLU A 216 -36.78 -4.33 30.71
C GLU A 216 -36.86 -5.86 30.52
N GLN A 217 -36.64 -6.35 29.29
CA GLN A 217 -36.58 -7.80 29.04
C GLN A 217 -35.30 -8.46 29.56
N ASP A 218 -34.17 -7.74 29.55
CA ASP A 218 -32.90 -8.24 30.08
C ASP A 218 -32.89 -8.28 31.63
N GLU A 219 -33.56 -7.32 32.26
CA GLU A 219 -33.76 -7.28 33.72
C GLU A 219 -34.71 -8.40 34.21
N GLN A 220 -35.70 -8.79 33.40
CA GLN A 220 -36.58 -9.94 33.69
C GLN A 220 -35.86 -11.29 33.54
N LEU A 221 -34.77 -11.38 32.78
CA LEU A 221 -34.00 -12.61 32.60
C LEU A 221 -32.95 -12.85 33.71
N GLN A 222 -32.59 -11.83 34.48
CA GLN A 222 -31.63 -11.95 35.59
C GLN A 222 -32.26 -12.37 36.93
N LEU A 223 -33.60 -12.42 37.04
CA LEU A 223 -34.32 -12.84 38.23
C LEU A 223 -34.82 -14.29 38.10
N LYS A 224 -33.92 -15.26 38.22
CA LYS A 224 -34.28 -16.67 38.45
C LYS A 224 -33.33 -17.30 39.49
N PRO A 225 -33.81 -17.73 40.67
CA PRO A 225 -32.93 -18.30 41.69
C PRO A 225 -32.61 -19.77 41.41
N SER A 226 -31.33 -20.13 41.54
CA SER A 226 -30.83 -21.51 41.55
C SER A 226 -31.24 -22.25 42.82
N ILE A 227 -31.61 -23.51 42.63
CA ILE A 227 -32.03 -24.47 43.64
C ILE A 227 -30.83 -24.85 44.54
N HIS A 228 -31.09 -24.84 45.85
CA HIS A 228 -30.19 -25.32 46.92
C HIS A 228 -29.95 -26.83 46.81
N ASP A 229 -28.69 -27.24 46.95
CA ASP A 229 -28.29 -28.64 47.15
C ASP A 229 -27.97 -28.84 48.65
N GLU A 230 -28.75 -29.69 49.31
CA GLU A 230 -28.75 -29.93 50.76
C GLU A 230 -27.98 -31.24 51.02
N SER A 231 -26.80 -31.16 51.64
CA SER A 231 -26.02 -32.34 52.04
C SER A 231 -26.16 -32.58 53.55
N LEU A 232 -26.76 -33.71 53.90
CA LEU A 232 -26.81 -34.27 55.26
C LEU A 232 -25.63 -35.23 55.48
N PRO A 233 -24.92 -35.19 56.62
CA PRO A 233 -24.02 -36.25 57.04
C PRO A 233 -24.67 -37.15 58.12
N ILE A 234 -24.60 -38.47 57.94
CA ILE A 234 -25.05 -39.46 58.93
C ILE A 234 -23.85 -40.10 59.66
N HIS A 235 -24.06 -40.25 60.96
CA HIS A 235 -23.15 -40.65 62.03
C HIS A 235 -22.53 -42.07 61.96
N GLN A 236 -21.29 -42.11 62.47
CA GLN A 236 -20.65 -43.12 63.32
C GLN A 236 -21.59 -44.00 64.18
N SER A 237 -21.37 -45.33 64.21
CA SER A 237 -20.79 -46.07 65.36
C SER A 237 -21.16 -47.57 65.43
N THR A 238 -20.19 -48.34 65.93
CA THR A 238 -20.27 -49.51 66.84
C THR A 238 -20.24 -50.93 66.27
N SER A 239 -19.11 -51.58 66.63
CA SER A 239 -18.81 -53.00 66.66
C SER A 239 -19.66 -53.77 67.69
N MET A 240 -20.05 -55.01 67.38
CA MET A 240 -20.04 -56.11 68.35
C MET A 240 -20.07 -57.46 67.62
N GLU A 241 -19.08 -58.31 67.93
CA GLU A 241 -19.01 -59.73 67.58
C GLU A 241 -20.15 -60.50 68.25
N LEU A 242 -20.66 -61.57 67.60
CA LEU A 242 -21.04 -62.84 68.24
C LEU A 242 -21.49 -63.90 67.21
N ALA A 243 -20.84 -65.06 67.34
CA ALA A 243 -21.05 -66.41 66.83
C ALA A 243 -22.32 -66.78 66.02
N ASP A 244 -22.06 -67.25 64.79
CA ASP A 244 -22.45 -68.54 64.21
C ASP A 244 -23.74 -69.21 64.72
N SER A 245 -24.87 -68.84 64.13
CA SER A 245 -26.03 -69.74 63.95
C SER A 245 -26.84 -69.26 62.74
N SER A 246 -27.05 -70.13 61.75
CA SER A 246 -27.72 -69.77 60.49
C SER A 246 -29.19 -69.41 60.75
N CYS A 247 -29.46 -68.11 60.70
CA CYS A 247 -30.76 -67.51 60.98
C CYS A 247 -31.50 -67.22 59.67
N GLU A 248 -32.71 -67.77 59.50
CA GLU A 248 -33.53 -67.62 58.28
C GLU A 248 -33.92 -66.15 58.00
N SER A 249 -34.07 -65.33 59.05
CA SER A 249 -34.20 -63.87 58.97
C SER A 249 -32.90 -63.16 58.55
N CYS A 250 -31.73 -63.72 58.85
CA CYS A 250 -30.45 -63.23 58.32
C CYS A 250 -30.31 -63.56 56.84
N ILE A 251 -30.76 -64.73 56.36
CA ILE A 251 -30.79 -65.07 54.93
C ILE A 251 -31.76 -64.14 54.16
N THR A 252 -32.90 -63.76 54.77
CA THR A 252 -33.81 -62.78 54.14
C THR A 252 -33.29 -61.34 54.22
N ALA A 253 -32.59 -60.96 55.29
CA ALA A 253 -31.91 -59.67 55.38
C ALA A 253 -30.73 -59.59 54.41
N GLU A 254 -29.98 -60.68 54.21
CA GLU A 254 -28.89 -60.80 53.26
C GLU A 254 -29.39 -60.73 51.81
N LYS A 255 -30.49 -61.41 51.48
CA LYS A 255 -31.17 -61.25 50.17
C LYS A 255 -31.67 -59.83 49.93
N LYS A 256 -32.25 -59.17 50.94
CA LYS A 256 -32.66 -57.76 50.83
C LYS A 256 -31.46 -56.82 50.73
N ALA A 257 -30.37 -57.10 51.44
CA ALA A 257 -29.12 -56.34 51.35
C ALA A 257 -28.46 -56.53 49.97
N GLU A 258 -28.50 -57.72 49.39
CA GLU A 258 -28.08 -57.99 48.01
C GLU A 258 -28.96 -57.28 46.99
N GLU A 259 -30.28 -57.25 47.18
CA GLU A 259 -31.22 -56.54 46.31
C GLU A 259 -31.01 -55.02 46.36
N VAL A 260 -30.81 -54.45 47.56
CA VAL A 260 -30.44 -53.05 47.77
C VAL A 260 -29.05 -52.76 47.20
N SER A 261 -28.07 -53.65 47.37
CA SER A 261 -26.73 -53.52 46.78
C SER A 261 -26.79 -53.54 45.25
N LEU A 262 -27.64 -54.38 44.66
CA LEU A 262 -27.88 -54.41 43.22
C LEU A 262 -28.59 -53.14 42.74
N GLN A 263 -29.54 -52.62 43.52
CA GLN A 263 -30.22 -51.35 43.24
C GLN A 263 -29.26 -50.16 43.31
N VAL A 264 -28.39 -50.09 44.32
CA VAL A 264 -27.33 -49.09 44.44
C VAL A 264 -26.36 -49.19 43.25
N LYS A 265 -25.96 -50.39 42.84
CA LYS A 265 -25.12 -50.59 41.64
C LYS A 265 -25.83 -50.14 40.36
N ARG A 266 -27.15 -50.35 40.23
CA ARG A 266 -27.94 -49.86 39.08
C ARG A 266 -28.03 -48.33 39.09
N GLN A 267 -28.32 -47.72 40.23
CA GLN A 267 -28.37 -46.27 40.39
C GLN A 267 -27.00 -45.62 40.15
N GLN A 268 -25.92 -46.22 40.64
CA GLN A 268 -24.55 -45.76 40.37
C GLN A 268 -24.25 -45.78 38.88
N LYS A 269 -24.56 -46.87 38.17
CA LYS A 269 -24.41 -46.94 36.71
C LYS A 269 -25.24 -45.87 35.98
N GLN A 270 -26.43 -45.57 36.48
CA GLN A 270 -27.30 -44.53 35.92
C GLN A 270 -26.74 -43.12 36.18
N ILE A 271 -26.19 -42.87 37.37
CA ILE A 271 -25.48 -41.62 37.72
C ILE A 271 -24.25 -41.45 36.83
N ASP A 272 -23.43 -42.50 36.67
CA ASP A 272 -22.23 -42.45 35.82
C ASP A 272 -22.60 -42.14 34.36
N LEU A 273 -23.72 -42.70 33.86
CA LEU A 273 -24.23 -42.41 32.52
C LEU A 273 -24.68 -40.95 32.37
N LEU A 274 -25.47 -40.45 33.33
CA LEU A 274 -25.92 -39.07 33.35
C LEU A 274 -24.75 -38.08 33.49
N GLN A 275 -23.74 -38.41 34.29
CA GLN A 275 -22.52 -37.61 34.41
C GLN A 275 -21.76 -37.52 33.07
N ARG A 276 -21.63 -38.63 32.34
CA ARG A 276 -21.02 -38.61 31.00
C ARG A 276 -21.82 -37.76 30.02
N GLN A 277 -23.15 -37.91 29.98
CA GLN A 277 -24.01 -37.09 29.13
C GLN A 277 -23.93 -35.60 29.50
N LEU A 278 -23.81 -35.29 30.79
CA LEU A 278 -23.67 -33.92 31.27
C LEU A 278 -22.32 -33.33 30.86
N VAL A 279 -21.22 -34.08 30.95
CA VAL A 279 -19.91 -33.66 30.43
C VAL A 279 -19.95 -33.43 28.92
N GLU A 280 -20.52 -34.35 28.16
CA GLU A 280 -20.67 -34.22 26.70
C GLU A 280 -21.50 -32.98 26.32
N SER A 281 -22.63 -32.75 27.01
CA SER A 281 -23.45 -31.55 26.79
C SER A 281 -22.71 -30.26 27.13
N ARG A 282 -21.90 -30.25 28.21
CA ARG A 282 -21.05 -29.10 28.56
C ARG A 282 -20.01 -28.85 27.49
N GLU A 283 -19.35 -29.88 26.97
CA GLU A 283 -18.39 -29.76 25.86
C GLU A 283 -19.04 -29.25 24.57
N THR A 284 -20.28 -29.68 24.27
CA THR A 284 -21.00 -29.13 23.11
C THR A 284 -21.36 -27.66 23.31
N LEU A 285 -21.77 -27.27 24.53
CA LEU A 285 -22.11 -25.89 24.86
C LEU A 285 -20.87 -24.97 24.81
N THR A 286 -19.71 -25.44 25.27
CA THR A 286 -18.47 -24.66 25.19
C THR A 286 -18.00 -24.49 23.75
N LYS A 287 -18.12 -25.53 22.91
CA LYS A 287 -17.84 -25.42 21.46
C LYS A 287 -18.80 -24.44 20.78
N GLU A 288 -20.08 -24.52 21.09
CA GLU A 288 -21.09 -23.60 20.53
C GLU A 288 -20.85 -22.15 20.99
N ALA A 289 -20.47 -21.93 22.25
CA ALA A 289 -20.11 -20.61 22.77
C ALA A 289 -18.86 -20.04 22.08
N ALA A 290 -17.85 -20.87 21.81
CA ALA A 290 -16.67 -20.47 21.05
C ALA A 290 -17.05 -20.07 19.60
N LEU A 291 -17.87 -20.88 18.93
CA LEU A 291 -18.35 -20.57 17.57
C LEU A 291 -19.17 -19.27 17.54
N ARG A 292 -20.04 -19.02 18.53
CA ARG A 292 -20.78 -17.75 18.62
C ARG A 292 -19.84 -16.56 18.77
N LYS A 293 -18.84 -16.68 19.65
CA LYS A 293 -17.84 -15.63 19.84
C LYS A 293 -17.06 -15.37 18.55
N ASP A 294 -16.60 -16.41 17.86
CA ASP A 294 -15.87 -16.25 16.59
C ASP A 294 -16.73 -15.57 15.52
N LEU A 295 -18.03 -15.88 15.45
CA LEU A 295 -18.96 -15.24 14.53
C LEU A 295 -19.23 -13.77 14.92
N GLU A 296 -19.34 -13.46 16.21
CA GLU A 296 -19.47 -12.09 16.72
C GLU A 296 -18.22 -11.27 16.40
N ASP A 297 -17.03 -11.82 16.61
CA ASP A 297 -15.75 -11.18 16.32
C ASP A 297 -15.60 -10.91 14.81
N GLN A 298 -15.90 -11.90 13.96
CA GLN A 298 -15.90 -11.72 12.50
C GLN A 298 -16.92 -10.67 12.03
N TRP A 299 -18.10 -10.64 12.66
CA TRP A 299 -19.13 -9.67 12.31
C TRP A 299 -18.73 -8.26 12.76
N GLN A 300 -18.09 -8.13 13.92
CA GLN A 300 -17.55 -6.88 14.41
C GLN A 300 -16.42 -6.36 13.52
N GLU A 301 -15.51 -7.23 13.07
CA GLU A 301 -14.45 -6.90 12.13
C GLU A 301 -15.02 -6.37 10.80
N LYS A 302 -15.98 -7.10 10.20
CA LYS A 302 -16.64 -6.67 8.96
C LYS A 302 -17.39 -5.35 9.12
N ARG A 303 -18.06 -5.15 10.26
CA ARG A 303 -18.75 -3.90 10.57
C ARG A 303 -17.78 -2.73 10.63
N GLU A 304 -16.67 -2.87 11.34
CA GLU A 304 -15.68 -1.79 11.44
C GLU A 304 -14.99 -1.55 10.09
N ALA A 305 -14.69 -2.59 9.31
CA ALA A 305 -14.19 -2.45 7.94
C ALA A 305 -15.16 -1.69 7.01
N HIS A 306 -16.45 -2.01 7.05
CA HIS A 306 -17.45 -1.27 6.27
C HIS A 306 -17.64 0.17 6.79
N LYS A 307 -17.51 0.39 8.09
CA LYS A 307 -17.58 1.73 8.68
C LYS A 307 -16.42 2.60 8.22
N THR A 308 -15.19 2.08 8.17
CA THR A 308 -14.03 2.82 7.66
C THR A 308 -14.14 3.06 6.16
N GLU A 309 -14.63 2.07 5.39
CA GLU A 309 -14.89 2.22 3.96
C GLU A 309 -15.94 3.32 3.67
N VAL A 310 -17.07 3.31 4.39
CA VAL A 310 -18.12 4.34 4.26
C VAL A 310 -17.60 5.72 4.67
N GLN A 311 -16.76 5.81 5.71
CA GLN A 311 -16.13 7.08 6.09
C GLN A 311 -15.21 7.60 4.99
N SER A 312 -14.38 6.73 4.41
CA SER A 312 -13.50 7.09 3.29
C SER A 312 -14.31 7.57 2.07
N LEU A 313 -15.37 6.84 1.70
CA LEU A 313 -16.26 7.24 0.59
C LEU A 313 -16.98 8.56 0.87
N ARG A 314 -17.37 8.85 2.11
CA ARG A 314 -17.97 10.14 2.49
C ARG A 314 -16.98 11.28 2.39
N GLU A 315 -15.74 11.09 2.81
CA GLU A 315 -14.68 12.09 2.65
C GLU A 315 -14.37 12.33 1.17
N GLN A 316 -14.27 11.27 0.36
CA GLN A 316 -14.12 11.38 -1.08
C GLN A 316 -15.30 12.12 -1.72
N ALA A 317 -16.54 11.80 -1.36
CA ALA A 317 -17.72 12.49 -1.89
C ALA A 317 -17.68 13.99 -1.55
N LYS A 318 -17.28 14.35 -0.32
CA LYS A 318 -17.15 15.74 0.12
C LYS A 318 -16.06 16.50 -0.64
N THR A 319 -14.90 15.87 -0.89
CA THR A 319 -13.82 16.51 -1.66
C THR A 319 -14.22 16.69 -3.12
N GLN A 320 -14.91 15.72 -3.72
CA GLN A 320 -15.44 15.83 -5.07
C GLN A 320 -16.50 16.93 -5.19
N GLU A 321 -17.39 17.06 -4.20
CA GLU A 321 -18.39 18.14 -4.16
C GLU A 321 -17.72 19.52 -4.07
N GLN A 322 -16.70 19.65 -3.23
CA GLN A 322 -15.92 20.89 -3.13
C GLN A 322 -15.19 21.23 -4.43
N LEU A 323 -14.59 20.23 -5.09
CA LEU A 323 -13.93 20.41 -6.38
C LEU A 323 -14.93 20.86 -7.46
N LEU A 324 -16.13 20.27 -7.47
CA LEU A 324 -17.19 20.62 -8.41
C LEU A 324 -17.68 22.07 -8.19
N LEU A 325 -17.82 22.50 -6.93
CA LEU A 325 -18.17 23.88 -6.59
C LEU A 325 -17.09 24.87 -7.03
N ASP A 326 -15.81 24.58 -6.79
CA ASP A 326 -14.69 25.42 -7.24
C ASP A 326 -14.64 25.49 -8.78
N MET A 327 -14.85 24.36 -9.47
CA MET A 327 -14.91 24.34 -10.92
C MET A 327 -16.09 25.16 -11.48
N GLN A 328 -17.27 25.09 -10.84
CA GLN A 328 -18.42 25.93 -11.20
C GLN A 328 -18.13 27.42 -11.00
N GLN A 329 -17.48 27.78 -9.89
CA GLN A 329 -17.09 29.16 -9.62
C GLN A 329 -16.11 29.68 -10.67
N ARG A 330 -15.03 28.92 -10.95
CA ARG A 330 -14.05 29.29 -11.99
C ARG A 330 -14.68 29.41 -13.37
N PHE A 331 -15.64 28.54 -13.69
CA PHE A 331 -16.39 28.63 -14.95
C PHE A 331 -17.19 29.95 -15.03
N LEU A 332 -17.89 30.33 -13.95
CA LEU A 332 -18.63 31.59 -13.91
C LEU A 332 -17.70 32.80 -14.02
N GLU A 333 -16.58 32.81 -13.30
CA GLU A 333 -15.57 33.87 -13.38
C GLU A 333 -14.99 34.00 -14.80
N THR A 334 -14.67 32.87 -15.43
CA THR A 334 -14.16 32.84 -16.81
C THR A 334 -15.22 33.32 -17.80
N LYS A 335 -16.47 32.90 -17.63
CA LYS A 335 -17.60 33.34 -18.46
C LYS A 335 -17.79 34.85 -18.35
N ASP A 336 -17.75 35.40 -17.14
CA ASP A 336 -17.90 36.83 -16.90
C ASP A 336 -16.74 37.63 -17.52
N GLU A 337 -15.52 37.12 -17.44
CA GLU A 337 -14.36 37.74 -18.08
C GLU A 337 -14.47 37.71 -19.61
N VAL A 338 -14.87 36.58 -20.20
CA VAL A 338 -15.12 36.47 -21.65
C VAL A 338 -16.23 37.42 -22.09
N ASN A 339 -17.30 37.55 -21.31
CA ASN A 339 -18.38 38.50 -21.61
C ASN A 339 -17.89 39.96 -21.55
N ARG A 340 -17.03 40.31 -20.58
CA ARG A 340 -16.42 41.65 -20.51
C ARG A 340 -15.53 41.92 -21.72
N GLN A 341 -14.75 40.93 -22.15
CA GLN A 341 -13.91 41.06 -23.34
C GLN A 341 -14.76 41.21 -24.61
N LEU A 342 -15.83 40.42 -24.73
CA LEU A 342 -16.77 40.53 -25.84
C LEU A 342 -17.44 41.91 -25.88
N GLN A 343 -17.84 42.44 -24.72
CA GLN A 343 -18.41 43.78 -24.64
C GLN A 343 -17.40 44.85 -25.10
N ARG A 344 -16.15 44.80 -24.60
CA ARG A 344 -15.10 45.74 -25.04
C ARG A 344 -14.87 45.69 -26.54
N VAL A 345 -14.76 44.50 -27.13
CA VAL A 345 -14.60 44.33 -28.58
C VAL A 345 -15.81 44.84 -29.35
N THR A 346 -17.02 44.68 -28.80
CA THR A 346 -18.24 45.20 -29.42
C THR A 346 -18.25 46.72 -29.41
N ASP A 347 -17.91 47.34 -28.27
CA ASP A 347 -17.82 48.79 -28.12
C ASP A 347 -16.73 49.38 -29.03
N ASP A 348 -15.56 48.73 -29.11
CA ASP A 348 -14.48 49.12 -30.01
C ASP A 348 -14.90 49.02 -31.48
N ARG A 349 -15.57 47.93 -31.87
CA ARG A 349 -16.12 47.75 -33.22
C ARG A 349 -17.11 48.86 -33.55
N GLU A 350 -18.01 49.21 -32.63
CA GLU A 350 -18.98 50.30 -32.84
C GLU A 350 -18.29 51.66 -32.96
N ARG A 351 -17.24 51.92 -32.17
CA ARG A 351 -16.43 53.14 -32.28
C ARG A 351 -15.76 53.24 -33.64
N VAL A 352 -15.12 52.16 -34.08
CA VAL A 352 -14.47 52.09 -35.40
C VAL A 352 -15.49 52.25 -36.52
N ASN A 353 -16.66 51.62 -36.42
CA ASN A 353 -17.71 51.74 -37.43
C ASN A 353 -18.23 53.18 -37.55
N LYS A 354 -18.42 53.89 -36.42
CA LYS A 354 -18.76 55.31 -36.43
C LYS A 354 -17.68 56.18 -37.07
N GLN A 355 -16.40 55.88 -36.80
CA GLN A 355 -15.28 56.57 -37.44
C GLN A 355 -15.27 56.31 -38.94
N LEU A 356 -15.50 55.06 -39.36
CA LEU A 356 -15.60 54.68 -40.77
C LEU A 356 -16.74 55.43 -41.46
N GLU A 357 -17.94 55.44 -40.87
CA GLU A 357 -19.10 56.18 -41.39
C GLU A 357 -18.81 57.68 -41.52
N THR A 358 -18.11 58.27 -40.54
CA THR A 358 -17.72 59.69 -40.58
C THR A 358 -16.71 59.94 -41.71
N LEU A 359 -15.66 59.12 -41.81
CA LEU A 359 -14.66 59.23 -42.87
C LEU A 359 -15.26 59.04 -44.26
N GLN A 360 -16.24 58.15 -44.38
CA GLN A 360 -16.93 57.88 -45.63
C GLN A 360 -17.81 59.06 -46.03
N ALA A 361 -18.53 59.67 -45.08
CA ALA A 361 -19.27 60.91 -45.31
C ALA A 361 -18.35 62.08 -45.68
N ASP A 362 -17.20 62.21 -45.01
CA ASP A 362 -16.20 63.22 -45.34
C ASP A 362 -15.59 62.99 -46.72
N ASN A 363 -15.35 61.73 -47.10
CA ASN A 363 -14.85 61.38 -48.43
C ASN A 363 -15.90 61.71 -49.52
N ASP A 364 -17.16 61.32 -49.31
CA ASP A 364 -18.25 61.66 -50.23
C ASP A 364 -18.43 63.18 -50.35
N PHE A 365 -18.32 63.91 -49.23
CA PHE A 365 -18.38 65.37 -49.22
C PHE A 365 -17.20 66.01 -49.96
N LEU A 366 -15.98 65.55 -49.71
CA LEU A 366 -14.78 66.04 -50.37
C LEU A 366 -14.79 65.68 -51.86
N SER A 367 -15.13 64.45 -52.22
CA SER A 367 -15.27 63.99 -53.60
C SER A 367 -16.33 64.80 -54.34
N GLY A 368 -17.49 65.03 -53.73
CA GLY A 368 -18.54 65.90 -54.26
C GLY A 368 -18.06 67.35 -54.44
N ARG A 369 -17.32 67.90 -53.47
CA ARG A 369 -16.69 69.22 -53.61
C ARG A 369 -15.63 69.25 -54.70
N TYR A 370 -14.76 68.25 -54.80
CA TYR A 370 -13.70 68.19 -55.80
C TYR A 370 -14.28 68.07 -57.20
N LEU A 371 -15.31 67.25 -57.41
CA LEU A 371 -16.04 67.16 -58.67
C LEU A 371 -16.72 68.49 -59.02
N ALA A 372 -17.46 69.09 -58.09
CA ALA A 372 -18.12 70.38 -58.32
C ALA A 372 -17.13 71.51 -58.60
N THR A 373 -16.03 71.58 -57.84
CA THR A 373 -14.99 72.60 -58.02
C THR A 373 -14.21 72.36 -59.32
N SER A 374 -13.94 71.11 -59.68
CA SER A 374 -13.31 70.75 -60.97
C SER A 374 -14.18 71.14 -62.14
N GLU A 375 -15.49 70.85 -62.08
CA GLU A 375 -16.46 71.18 -63.12
C GLU A 375 -16.69 72.70 -63.21
N GLU A 376 -16.67 73.43 -62.09
CA GLU A 376 -16.68 74.90 -62.05
C GLU A 376 -15.40 75.51 -62.64
N ILE A 377 -14.22 74.94 -62.39
CA ILE A 377 -12.95 75.40 -62.96
C ILE A 377 -12.90 75.12 -64.47
N GLU A 378 -13.35 73.95 -64.91
CA GLU A 378 -13.36 73.55 -66.33
C GLU A 378 -14.35 74.39 -67.16
N ASN A 379 -15.46 74.82 -66.56
CA ASN A 379 -16.48 75.67 -67.20
C ASN A 379 -16.26 77.18 -67.02
N GLN A 380 -15.19 77.62 -66.35
CA GLN A 380 -14.90 79.04 -66.17
C GLN A 380 -14.42 79.69 -67.47
N ASN A 381 -15.28 80.51 -68.07
CA ASN A 381 -14.91 81.38 -69.19
C ASN A 381 -14.06 82.56 -68.69
N ILE A 382 -12.84 82.69 -69.22
CA ILE A 382 -11.93 83.80 -68.95
C ILE A 382 -12.51 85.09 -69.55
N ASN A 383 -13.30 85.83 -68.78
CA ASN A 383 -13.75 87.17 -69.14
C ASN A 383 -12.80 88.19 -68.53
N LEU A 384 -11.98 88.82 -69.37
CA LEU A 384 -11.10 89.89 -68.95
C LEU A 384 -11.92 91.19 -68.80
N PRO A 385 -11.96 91.82 -67.61
CA PRO A 385 -12.78 93.00 -67.40
C PRO A 385 -12.33 94.18 -68.26
N ASN A 386 -13.29 94.88 -68.90
CA ASN A 386 -12.99 95.97 -69.84
C ASN A 386 -12.82 97.34 -69.15
N THR A 387 -12.88 97.39 -67.82
CA THR A 387 -12.75 98.63 -67.04
C THR A 387 -11.70 98.53 -65.94
N VAL A 388 -10.99 99.63 -65.69
CA VAL A 388 -9.87 99.71 -64.72
C VAL A 388 -10.32 99.44 -63.28
N VAL A 389 -11.59 99.73 -62.95
CA VAL A 389 -12.17 99.51 -61.62
C VAL A 389 -12.43 98.02 -61.38
N GLU A 390 -13.03 97.33 -62.34
CA GLU A 390 -13.28 95.88 -62.26
C GLU A 390 -11.97 95.08 -62.23
N LEU A 391 -10.92 95.56 -62.91
CA LEU A 391 -9.59 94.95 -62.85
C LEU A 391 -8.94 95.10 -61.46
N HIS A 392 -9.09 96.26 -60.80
CA HIS A 392 -8.61 96.45 -59.43
C HIS A 392 -9.36 95.56 -58.43
N GLU A 393 -10.67 95.38 -58.62
CA GLU A 393 -11.47 94.49 -57.78
C GLU A 393 -11.06 93.02 -57.96
N LEU A 394 -10.78 92.59 -59.20
CA LEU A 394 -10.31 91.24 -59.50
C LEU A 394 -8.91 90.99 -58.92
N MET A 395 -8.00 91.97 -58.98
CA MET A 395 -6.69 91.87 -58.33
C MET A 395 -6.79 91.75 -56.80
N LEU A 396 -7.67 92.51 -56.16
CA LEU A 396 -7.91 92.42 -54.72
C LEU A 396 -8.52 91.06 -54.35
N ARG A 397 -9.44 90.54 -55.17
CA ARG A 397 -10.01 89.20 -54.99
C ARG A 397 -8.95 88.10 -55.09
N GLN A 398 -8.12 88.13 -56.13
CA GLN A 398 -7.02 87.18 -56.28
C GLN A 398 -5.99 87.26 -55.14
N GLN A 399 -5.68 88.47 -54.64
CA GLN A 399 -4.84 88.62 -53.46
C GLN A 399 -5.49 88.00 -52.22
N SER A 400 -6.79 88.18 -52.03
CA SER A 400 -7.54 87.57 -50.93
C SER A 400 -7.54 86.04 -51.01
N GLU A 401 -7.75 85.47 -52.19
CA GLU A 401 -7.73 84.03 -52.44
C GLU A 401 -6.33 83.43 -52.21
N LEU A 402 -5.27 84.12 -52.65
CA LEU A 402 -3.88 83.74 -52.36
C LEU A 402 -3.56 83.76 -50.87
N ILE A 403 -4.07 84.75 -50.13
CA ILE A 403 -3.90 84.81 -48.68
C ILE A 403 -4.61 83.62 -48.02
N GLN A 404 -5.84 83.32 -48.44
CA GLN A 404 -6.61 82.20 -47.90
C GLN A 404 -5.95 80.85 -48.17
N ALA A 405 -5.48 80.60 -49.39
CA ALA A 405 -4.74 79.38 -49.74
C ALA A 405 -3.46 79.22 -48.91
N ARG A 406 -2.76 80.33 -48.62
CA ARG A 406 -1.55 80.31 -47.81
C ARG A 406 -1.84 79.99 -46.34
N VAL A 407 -2.94 80.51 -45.78
CA VAL A 407 -3.38 80.18 -44.42
C VAL A 407 -3.77 78.70 -44.31
N SER A 408 -4.49 78.16 -45.30
CA SER A 408 -4.83 76.73 -45.35
C SER A 408 -3.60 75.83 -45.45
N SER A 409 -2.61 76.19 -46.27
CA SER A 409 -1.35 75.45 -46.36
C SER A 409 -0.59 75.42 -45.03
N GLU A 410 -0.59 76.53 -44.29
CA GLU A 410 0.10 76.60 -43.00
C GLU A 410 -0.64 75.80 -41.91
N TYR A 411 -1.98 75.77 -41.96
CA TYR A 411 -2.80 74.93 -41.09
C TYR A 411 -2.53 73.44 -41.29
N GLU A 412 -2.47 72.96 -42.54
CA GLU A 412 -2.21 71.54 -42.83
C GLU A 412 -0.79 71.12 -42.41
N LYS A 413 0.22 71.98 -42.56
CA LYS A 413 1.56 71.70 -42.01
C LYS A 413 1.53 71.54 -40.50
N GLN A 414 0.79 72.40 -39.81
CA GLN A 414 0.71 72.33 -38.35
C GLN A 414 0.00 71.06 -37.89
N LYS A 415 -1.04 70.64 -38.61
CA LYS A 415 -1.72 69.35 -38.38
C LYS A 415 -0.77 68.16 -38.58
N CYS A 416 0.04 68.16 -39.64
CA CYS A 416 1.04 67.12 -39.89
C CYS A 416 2.08 66.99 -38.76
N VAL A 417 2.53 68.13 -38.21
CA VAL A 417 3.43 68.14 -37.04
C VAL A 417 2.75 67.51 -35.82
N SER A 418 1.49 67.86 -35.53
CA SER A 418 0.76 67.24 -34.41
C SER A 418 0.56 65.74 -34.58
N SER A 419 0.27 65.26 -35.80
CA SER A 419 0.19 63.81 -36.08
C SER A 419 1.53 63.10 -35.90
N LEU A 420 2.66 63.76 -36.23
CA LEU A 420 4.01 63.24 -35.99
C LEU A 420 4.32 63.08 -34.50
N ASP A 421 3.91 64.04 -33.68
CA ASP A 421 4.07 63.97 -32.22
C ASP A 421 3.25 62.82 -31.63
N GLU A 422 2.01 62.61 -32.11
CA GLU A 422 1.16 61.50 -31.69
C GLU A 422 1.78 60.13 -32.04
N ILE A 423 2.35 59.99 -33.25
CA ILE A 423 3.08 58.79 -33.66
C ILE A 423 4.28 58.54 -32.74
N GLN A 424 5.01 59.57 -32.31
CA GLN A 424 6.15 59.42 -31.39
C GLN A 424 5.71 58.91 -30.02
N ILE A 425 4.61 59.42 -29.47
CA ILE A 425 4.07 58.97 -28.18
C ILE A 425 3.66 57.49 -28.26
N LEU A 426 2.96 57.09 -29.31
CA LEU A 426 2.55 55.69 -29.52
C LEU A 426 3.75 54.75 -29.65
N ARG A 427 4.81 55.18 -30.35
CA ARG A 427 6.07 54.41 -30.43
C ARG A 427 6.72 54.23 -29.06
N ALA A 428 6.76 55.28 -28.24
CA ALA A 428 7.32 55.19 -26.89
C ALA A 428 6.53 54.21 -26.00
N GLN A 429 5.20 54.25 -26.04
CA GLN A 429 4.35 53.32 -25.30
C GLN A 429 4.55 51.86 -25.75
N LEU A 430 4.68 51.63 -27.06
CA LEU A 430 4.96 50.30 -27.60
C LEU A 430 6.32 49.78 -27.15
N GLU A 431 7.33 50.65 -27.10
CA GLU A 431 8.67 50.29 -26.66
C GLU A 431 8.71 49.94 -25.16
N GLU A 432 7.98 50.67 -24.33
CA GLU A 432 7.83 50.38 -22.90
C GLU A 432 7.15 49.02 -22.66
N SER A 433 6.00 48.77 -23.30
CA SER A 433 5.31 47.47 -23.22
C SER A 433 6.19 46.30 -23.71
N ASN A 434 6.95 46.51 -24.78
CA ASN A 434 7.91 45.52 -25.27
C ASN A 434 9.04 45.25 -24.25
N ASN A 435 9.51 46.27 -23.55
CA ASN A 435 10.52 46.11 -22.51
C ASN A 435 9.97 45.35 -21.30
N GLU A 436 8.77 45.65 -20.83
CA GLU A 436 8.09 44.90 -19.77
C GLU A 436 7.95 43.42 -20.15
N ARG A 437 7.53 43.14 -21.39
CA ARG A 437 7.43 41.76 -21.91
C ARG A 437 8.79 41.06 -21.93
N ARG A 438 9.85 41.76 -22.34
CA ARG A 438 11.23 41.20 -22.32
C ARG A 438 11.68 40.88 -20.89
N VAL A 439 11.38 41.74 -19.92
CA VAL A 439 11.71 41.51 -18.51
C VAL A 439 10.93 40.30 -17.98
N TYR A 440 9.63 40.22 -18.25
CA TYR A 440 8.80 39.07 -17.86
C TYR A 440 9.31 37.76 -18.48
N LYS A 441 9.64 37.76 -19.78
CA LYS A 441 10.23 36.60 -20.46
C LYS A 441 11.53 36.14 -19.82
N ARG A 442 12.43 37.07 -19.45
CA ARG A 442 13.67 36.72 -18.74
C ARG A 442 13.39 36.13 -17.37
N LYS A 443 12.41 36.65 -16.63
CA LYS A 443 12.01 36.10 -15.33
C LYS A 443 11.52 34.65 -15.46
N MET A 444 10.59 34.41 -16.39
CA MET A 444 10.08 33.04 -16.64
C MET A 444 11.20 32.09 -17.09
N GLN A 445 12.15 32.56 -17.91
CA GLN A 445 13.32 31.75 -18.30
C GLN A 445 14.22 31.37 -17.11
N LEU A 446 14.41 32.29 -16.15
CA LEU A 446 15.15 32.00 -14.92
C LEU A 446 14.41 30.98 -14.04
N ASP A 447 13.09 31.11 -13.92
CA ASP A 447 12.25 30.18 -13.15
C ASP A 447 12.29 28.77 -13.77
N ILE A 448 12.16 28.67 -15.11
CA ILE A 448 12.32 27.41 -15.85
C ILE A 448 13.69 26.78 -15.59
N LYS A 449 14.77 27.58 -15.65
CA LYS A 449 16.11 27.07 -15.40
C LYS A 449 16.27 26.58 -13.96
N SER A 450 15.75 27.31 -12.98
CA SER A 450 15.76 26.88 -11.58
C SER A 450 15.00 25.55 -11.38
N LEU A 451 13.85 25.38 -12.02
CA LEU A 451 13.09 24.13 -11.98
C LEU A 451 13.85 22.99 -12.67
N GLN A 452 14.50 23.24 -13.80
CA GLN A 452 15.36 22.25 -14.46
C GLN A 452 16.51 21.82 -13.57
N ASP A 453 17.20 22.77 -12.92
CA ASP A 453 18.28 22.48 -11.99
C ASP A 453 17.78 21.59 -10.83
N ARG A 454 16.63 21.91 -10.23
CA ARG A 454 16.00 21.08 -9.19
C ARG A 454 15.63 19.68 -9.67
N VAL A 455 15.10 19.55 -10.88
CA VAL A 455 14.77 18.23 -11.47
C VAL A 455 16.04 17.41 -11.68
N THR A 456 17.12 18.02 -12.16
CA THR A 456 18.40 17.32 -12.32
C THR A 456 18.99 16.88 -10.98
N GLU A 457 18.90 17.70 -9.93
CA GLU A 457 19.31 17.32 -8.58
C GLU A 457 18.51 16.12 -8.07
N HIS A 458 17.18 16.14 -8.22
CA HIS A 458 16.33 15.02 -7.87
C HIS A 458 16.64 13.76 -8.69
N LEU A 459 16.97 13.88 -9.97
CA LEU A 459 17.37 12.74 -10.80
C LEU A 459 18.65 12.08 -10.28
N VAL A 460 19.65 12.87 -9.90
CA VAL A 460 20.91 12.37 -9.32
C VAL A 460 20.66 11.65 -7.99
N THR A 461 19.80 12.21 -7.12
CA THR A 461 19.45 11.55 -5.85
C THR A 461 18.72 10.22 -6.05
N VAL A 462 17.78 10.15 -7.01
CA VAL A 462 17.10 8.89 -7.36
C VAL A 462 18.10 7.85 -7.85
N GLN A 463 19.02 8.22 -8.74
CA GLN A 463 20.07 7.31 -9.20
C GLN A 463 20.94 6.82 -8.04
N ALA A 464 21.29 7.69 -7.09
CA ALA A 464 22.03 7.28 -5.90
C ALA A 464 21.24 6.24 -5.07
N TYR A 465 19.94 6.45 -4.83
CA TYR A 465 19.09 5.47 -4.14
C TYR A 465 18.94 4.15 -4.90
N GLU A 466 18.90 4.19 -6.23
CA GLU A 466 18.82 2.99 -7.06
C GLU A 466 20.12 2.17 -6.96
N THR A 467 21.27 2.84 -6.94
CA THR A 467 22.55 2.16 -6.69
C THR A 467 22.64 1.56 -5.29
N THR A 468 22.15 2.23 -4.24
CA THR A 468 22.16 1.66 -2.88
C THR A 468 21.18 0.50 -2.75
N LYS A 469 20.01 0.59 -3.37
CA LYS A 469 19.04 -0.53 -3.45
C LYS A 469 19.68 -1.78 -4.03
N THR A 470 20.32 -1.67 -5.20
CA THR A 470 20.98 -2.83 -5.83
C THR A 470 22.12 -3.41 -4.98
N GLN A 471 22.82 -2.58 -4.20
CA GLN A 471 23.83 -3.07 -3.25
C GLN A 471 23.20 -3.84 -2.08
N LEU A 472 22.06 -3.38 -1.57
CA LEU A 472 21.32 -4.05 -0.50
C LEU A 472 20.73 -5.37 -0.98
N GLU A 473 20.15 -5.43 -2.18
CA GLU A 473 19.65 -6.68 -2.79
C GLU A 473 20.76 -7.73 -2.93
N ARG A 474 21.98 -7.31 -3.33
CA ARG A 474 23.14 -8.22 -3.37
C ARG A 474 23.54 -8.72 -1.99
N LYS A 475 23.53 -7.86 -0.97
CA LYS A 475 23.82 -8.26 0.41
C LYS A 475 22.76 -9.22 0.98
N GLU A 476 21.49 -8.97 0.67
CA GLU A 476 20.39 -9.85 1.06
C GLU A 476 20.54 -11.23 0.41
N ALA A 477 20.86 -11.29 -0.89
CA ALA A 477 21.11 -12.55 -1.58
C ALA A 477 22.29 -13.34 -0.95
N GLU A 478 23.37 -12.64 -0.58
CA GLU A 478 24.52 -13.25 0.09
C GLU A 478 24.17 -13.77 1.49
N LEU A 479 23.42 -13.00 2.29
CA LEU A 479 22.95 -13.43 3.62
C LEU A 479 21.97 -14.61 3.51
N ASN A 480 21.08 -14.62 2.52
CA ASN A 480 20.17 -15.74 2.26
C ASN A 480 20.93 -17.01 1.88
N LYS A 481 22.02 -16.88 1.11
CA LYS A 481 22.91 -18.00 0.82
C LYS A 481 23.58 -18.53 2.08
N GLN A 482 24.14 -17.65 2.92
CA GLN A 482 24.73 -18.04 4.21
C GLN A 482 23.72 -18.73 5.13
N LEU A 483 22.49 -18.22 5.21
CA LEU A 483 21.41 -18.86 5.97
C LEU A 483 21.05 -20.25 5.41
N SER A 484 21.07 -20.42 4.09
CA SER A 484 20.87 -21.73 3.46
C SER A 484 21.99 -22.69 3.83
N ASP A 485 23.25 -22.25 3.77
CA ASP A 485 24.42 -23.06 4.11
C ASP A 485 24.38 -23.49 5.59
N CYS A 486 24.10 -22.57 6.52
CA CYS A 486 23.92 -22.89 7.94
C CYS A 486 22.74 -23.84 8.19
N ARG A 487 21.64 -23.72 7.43
CA ARG A 487 20.52 -24.67 7.54
C ARG A 487 20.92 -26.08 7.14
N VAL A 488 21.72 -26.22 6.08
CA VAL A 488 22.26 -27.53 5.66
C VAL A 488 23.15 -28.10 6.75
N GLU A 489 24.04 -27.29 7.32
CA GLU A 489 24.92 -27.72 8.43
C GLU A 489 24.12 -28.17 9.67
N ILE A 490 23.05 -27.45 10.03
CA ILE A 490 22.15 -27.86 11.12
C ILE A 490 21.52 -29.23 10.83
N ILE A 491 21.05 -29.48 9.60
CA ILE A 491 20.45 -30.76 9.21
C ILE A 491 21.48 -31.90 9.32
N GLU A 492 22.70 -31.67 8.84
CA GLU A 492 23.79 -32.66 8.91
C GLU A 492 24.18 -33.00 10.36
N LEU A 493 24.25 -31.97 11.22
CA LEU A 493 24.52 -32.15 12.65
C LEU A 493 23.36 -32.86 13.36
N GLN A 494 22.11 -32.58 12.99
CA GLN A 494 20.93 -33.27 13.52
C GLN A 494 20.93 -34.75 13.16
N ASP A 495 21.18 -35.10 11.88
CA ASP A 495 21.28 -36.50 11.44
C ASP A 495 22.43 -37.23 12.15
N SER A 496 23.58 -36.56 12.32
CA SER A 496 24.71 -37.10 13.08
C SER A 496 24.36 -37.34 14.54
N ASN A 497 23.65 -36.41 15.17
CA ASN A 497 23.22 -36.53 16.57
C ASN A 497 22.17 -37.64 16.72
N GLU A 498 21.25 -37.80 15.77
CA GLU A 498 20.28 -38.90 15.77
C GLU A 498 20.98 -40.27 15.66
N LYS A 499 21.97 -40.40 14.77
CA LYS A 499 22.79 -41.61 14.64
C LYS A 499 23.53 -41.93 15.94
N LEU A 500 24.16 -40.94 16.56
CA LEU A 500 24.85 -41.11 17.84
C LEU A 500 23.88 -41.46 18.97
N SER A 501 22.69 -40.85 19.00
CA SER A 501 21.64 -41.15 19.97
C SER A 501 21.15 -42.60 19.84
N LYS A 502 20.88 -43.07 18.61
CA LYS A 502 20.53 -44.47 18.35
C LYS A 502 21.62 -45.43 18.82
N ALA A 503 22.88 -45.15 18.48
CA ALA A 503 24.01 -45.95 18.95
C ALA A 503 24.12 -45.96 20.49
N ASN A 504 23.87 -44.83 21.15
CA ASN A 504 23.89 -44.72 22.61
C ASN A 504 22.77 -45.56 23.25
N VAL A 505 21.56 -45.53 22.68
CA VAL A 505 20.45 -46.41 23.09
C VAL A 505 20.83 -47.87 22.91
N GLU A 506 21.40 -48.27 21.77
CA GLU A 506 21.87 -49.64 21.54
C GLU A 506 22.92 -50.06 22.58
N TYR A 507 23.93 -49.23 22.86
CA TYR A 507 24.93 -49.53 23.89
C TYR A 507 24.30 -49.64 25.28
N LYS A 508 23.36 -48.77 25.64
CA LYS A 508 22.61 -48.87 26.90
C LYS A 508 21.83 -50.18 26.99
N THR A 509 21.16 -50.61 25.93
CA THR A 509 20.44 -51.89 25.91
C THR A 509 21.40 -53.08 26.05
N LYS A 510 22.53 -53.08 25.34
CA LYS A 510 23.59 -54.12 25.48
C LYS A 510 24.16 -54.18 26.89
N ILE A 511 24.39 -53.03 27.53
CA ILE A 511 24.85 -52.99 28.92
C ILE A 511 23.80 -53.62 29.84
N LYS A 512 22.52 -53.29 29.64
CA LYS A 512 21.43 -53.85 30.44
C LYS A 512 21.32 -55.38 30.26
N THR A 513 21.38 -55.89 29.04
CA THR A 513 21.34 -57.34 28.79
C THR A 513 22.52 -58.05 29.42
N LEU A 514 23.74 -57.49 29.31
CA LEU A 514 24.93 -58.05 29.94
C LEU A 514 24.83 -58.01 31.48
N GLN A 515 24.23 -56.97 32.07
CA GLN A 515 23.96 -56.92 33.51
C GLN A 515 22.96 -58.00 33.94
N GLU A 516 21.91 -58.21 33.16
CA GLU A 516 20.93 -59.29 33.39
C GLU A 516 21.61 -60.66 33.29
N GLU A 517 22.37 -60.93 32.22
CA GLU A 517 23.14 -62.16 32.05
C GLU A 517 24.09 -62.39 33.23
N LEU A 518 24.86 -61.38 33.64
CA LEU A 518 25.76 -61.49 34.80
C LEU A 518 25.00 -61.85 36.08
N SER A 519 23.84 -61.25 36.31
CA SER A 519 23.00 -61.56 37.48
C SER A 519 22.49 -63.01 37.44
N THR A 520 22.07 -63.49 36.26
CA THR A 520 21.64 -64.88 36.10
C THR A 520 22.81 -65.84 36.34
N MET A 521 23.99 -65.54 35.80
CA MET A 521 25.20 -66.32 36.04
C MET A 521 25.58 -66.34 37.53
N GLU A 522 25.45 -65.21 38.22
CA GLU A 522 25.69 -65.13 39.67
C GLU A 522 24.69 -66.00 40.46
N THR A 523 23.41 -66.01 40.07
CA THR A 523 22.40 -66.89 40.71
C THR A 523 22.68 -68.37 40.45
N VAL A 524 23.00 -68.74 39.22
CA VAL A 524 23.37 -70.12 38.85
C VAL A 524 24.60 -70.57 39.64
N GLN A 525 25.59 -69.70 39.80
CA GLN A 525 26.77 -70.01 40.61
C GLN A 525 26.41 -70.21 42.08
N LYS A 526 25.55 -69.35 42.65
CA LYS A 526 25.05 -69.52 44.03
C LYS A 526 24.34 -70.86 44.21
N ASP A 527 23.50 -71.26 43.25
CA ASP A 527 22.76 -72.52 43.33
C ASP A 527 23.66 -73.75 43.11
N PHE A 528 24.66 -73.66 42.24
CA PHE A 528 25.68 -74.69 42.11
C PHE A 528 26.47 -74.88 43.41
N VAL A 529 26.86 -73.78 44.09
CA VAL A 529 27.52 -73.84 45.39
C VAL A 529 26.62 -74.47 46.44
N LYS A 530 25.33 -74.09 46.52
CA LYS A 530 24.38 -74.76 47.44
C LYS A 530 24.26 -76.25 47.13
N LEU A 531 24.06 -76.61 45.86
CA LEU A 531 23.91 -78.00 45.44
C LEU A 531 25.15 -78.84 45.75
N SER A 532 26.34 -78.31 45.50
CA SER A 532 27.60 -78.97 45.84
C SER A 532 27.77 -79.15 47.35
N GLN A 533 27.39 -78.17 48.18
CA GLN A 533 27.37 -78.31 49.64
C GLN A 533 26.38 -79.38 50.09
N THR A 534 25.16 -79.39 49.54
CA THR A 534 24.15 -80.42 49.85
C THR A 534 24.62 -81.80 49.46
N LEU A 535 25.19 -81.96 48.25
CA LEU A 535 25.73 -83.22 47.78
C LEU A 535 26.89 -83.69 48.67
N GLN A 536 27.76 -82.78 49.10
CA GLN A 536 28.89 -83.11 49.98
C GLN A 536 28.41 -83.54 51.38
N MET A 537 27.35 -82.92 51.91
CA MET A 537 26.68 -83.38 53.13
C MET A 537 26.06 -84.77 52.96
N SER A 538 25.32 -85.02 51.88
CA SER A 538 24.71 -86.34 51.61
C SER A 538 25.74 -87.43 51.35
N LEU A 539 26.87 -87.11 50.71
CA LEU A 539 27.98 -88.06 50.53
C LEU A 539 28.70 -88.37 51.84
N GLU A 540 28.80 -87.40 52.76
CA GLU A 540 29.34 -87.63 54.11
C GLU A 540 28.38 -88.49 54.95
N GLU A 541 27.06 -88.27 54.83
CA GLU A 541 26.04 -89.16 55.42
C GLU A 541 26.13 -90.59 54.87
N LEU A 542 26.33 -90.77 53.56
CA LEU A 542 26.49 -92.09 52.93
C LEU A 542 27.79 -92.79 53.37
N ARG A 543 28.88 -92.03 53.57
CA ARG A 543 30.15 -92.56 54.11
C ARG A 543 30.02 -93.04 55.55
N HIS A 544 29.15 -92.44 56.35
CA HIS A 544 28.86 -92.92 57.70
C HIS A 544 27.90 -94.13 57.72
N ALA A 545 27.09 -94.31 56.67
CA ALA A 545 26.11 -95.39 56.60
C ALA A 545 26.68 -96.77 56.15
N ASP A 546 27.79 -96.82 55.40
CA ASP A 546 28.36 -98.08 54.85
C ASP A 546 29.75 -98.43 55.43
N THR A 547 29.77 -98.95 56.67
CA THR A 547 30.98 -99.56 57.27
C THR A 547 30.95 -101.10 57.32
N GLU A 548 30.11 -101.76 56.53
CA GLU A 548 30.14 -103.22 56.34
C GLU A 548 30.25 -103.60 54.86
N VAL A 549 31.48 -103.80 54.38
CA VAL A 549 31.74 -104.34 53.03
C VAL A 549 31.39 -105.83 53.02
N ARG A 550 30.20 -106.17 52.51
CA ARG A 550 29.77 -107.56 52.26
C ARG A 550 30.51 -108.09 51.02
N TRP A 551 31.37 -109.09 51.20
CA TRP A 551 31.94 -109.85 50.10
C TRP A 551 30.81 -110.60 49.38
N GLN A 552 30.63 -110.35 48.08
CA GLN A 552 29.55 -110.96 47.30
C GLN A 552 29.87 -112.42 47.02
N ASP A 553 28.93 -113.33 47.32
CA ASP A 553 29.13 -114.76 47.08
C ASP A 553 29.08 -115.06 45.58
N ASP A 554 29.83 -116.08 45.14
CA ASP A 554 29.90 -116.45 43.74
C ASP A 554 28.53 -116.93 43.24
N ASP A 555 27.69 -117.53 44.09
CA ASP A 555 26.37 -118.03 43.71
C ASP A 555 25.33 -116.91 43.45
N ASP A 556 25.57 -115.70 43.96
CA ASP A 556 24.64 -114.57 43.86
C ASP A 556 24.71 -113.83 42.51
N VAL A 557 25.68 -114.15 41.65
CA VAL A 557 25.96 -113.37 40.43
C VAL A 557 26.09 -114.28 39.21
N ASN A 558 25.12 -114.18 38.29
CA ASN A 558 25.12 -114.94 37.02
C ASN A 558 25.73 -114.17 35.84
N ASN A 559 25.77 -112.85 35.92
CA ASN A 559 26.23 -111.98 34.83
C ASN A 559 27.12 -110.86 35.37
N CYS A 560 28.13 -110.45 34.61
CA CYS A 560 28.97 -109.31 34.96
C CYS A 560 28.13 -108.02 34.98
N PRO A 561 28.10 -107.23 36.07
CA PRO A 561 27.23 -106.05 36.16
C PRO A 561 27.62 -104.91 35.20
N THR A 562 28.86 -104.90 34.67
CA THR A 562 29.31 -103.86 33.74
C THR A 562 28.98 -104.18 32.28
N CYS A 563 29.19 -105.42 31.83
CA CYS A 563 29.01 -105.80 30.42
C CYS A 563 27.89 -106.80 30.18
N ASN A 564 27.19 -107.20 31.26
CA ASN A 564 26.13 -108.20 31.29
C ASN A 564 26.48 -109.59 30.73
N ALA A 565 27.77 -109.87 30.53
CA ALA A 565 28.24 -111.17 30.04
C ALA A 565 27.99 -112.26 31.10
N GLY A 566 27.35 -113.37 30.70
CA GLY A 566 27.10 -114.51 31.58
C GLY A 566 28.40 -115.18 32.02
N PHE A 567 28.52 -115.47 33.32
CA PHE A 567 29.66 -116.21 33.85
C PHE A 567 29.56 -117.68 33.42
N THR A 568 30.63 -118.20 32.83
CA THR A 568 30.72 -119.57 32.31
C THR A 568 32.10 -120.14 32.67
N VAL A 569 32.35 -121.42 32.41
CA VAL A 569 33.68 -122.03 32.69
C VAL A 569 34.84 -121.26 32.03
N MET A 570 34.59 -120.60 30.88
CA MET A 570 35.58 -119.76 30.20
C MET A 570 35.60 -118.30 30.66
N VAL A 571 34.52 -117.79 31.28
CA VAL A 571 34.43 -116.41 31.80
C VAL A 571 34.39 -116.47 33.33
N ARG A 572 35.55 -116.29 33.95
CA ARG A 572 35.72 -116.43 35.40
C ARG A 572 35.16 -115.23 36.17
N LYS A 573 34.62 -115.51 37.35
CA LYS A 573 34.19 -114.53 38.36
C LYS A 573 35.42 -113.96 39.07
N ILE A 574 35.51 -112.63 39.18
CA ILE A 574 36.63 -111.94 39.84
C ILE A 574 36.09 -110.80 40.69
N HIS A 575 36.34 -110.84 42.00
CA HIS A 575 35.92 -109.80 42.94
C HIS A 575 36.77 -108.54 42.85
N CYS A 576 36.10 -107.39 42.94
CA CYS A 576 36.73 -106.12 43.29
C CYS A 576 37.20 -106.18 44.74
N ARG A 577 38.50 -105.98 44.97
CA ARG A 577 39.10 -106.08 46.31
C ARG A 577 38.79 -104.90 47.23
N HIS A 578 37.99 -103.93 46.75
CA HIS A 578 37.53 -102.80 47.55
C HIS A 578 36.05 -102.91 47.91
N CYS A 579 35.15 -103.11 46.94
CA CYS A 579 33.70 -103.20 47.18
C CYS A 579 33.14 -104.62 47.24
N GLY A 580 33.95 -105.66 47.04
CA GLY A 580 33.53 -107.07 47.14
C GLY A 580 32.61 -107.57 46.02
N HIS A 581 32.28 -106.76 45.01
CA HIS A 581 31.41 -107.16 43.90
C HIS A 581 32.14 -107.96 42.81
N ILE A 582 31.42 -108.84 42.11
CA ILE A 582 31.98 -109.75 41.09
C ILE A 582 31.90 -109.15 39.68
N TYR A 583 33.00 -109.21 38.94
CA TYR A 583 33.13 -108.77 37.55
C TYR A 583 33.84 -109.83 36.70
N CYS A 584 33.74 -109.72 35.38
CA CYS A 584 34.57 -110.52 34.46
C CYS A 584 35.96 -109.88 34.30
N ASP A 585 36.94 -110.68 33.85
CA ASP A 585 38.33 -110.23 33.67
C ASP A 585 38.47 -109.03 32.72
N LYS A 586 37.59 -108.91 31.72
CA LYS A 586 37.56 -107.77 30.80
C LYS A 586 37.09 -106.47 31.47
N CYS A 587 36.28 -106.56 32.52
CA CYS A 587 35.72 -105.40 33.22
C CYS A 587 36.51 -105.03 34.48
N LEU A 588 37.28 -105.97 35.07
CA LEU A 588 38.12 -105.72 36.25
C LEU A 588 39.60 -105.53 35.88
N THR A 589 39.88 -104.52 35.06
CA THR A 589 41.23 -104.28 34.51
C THR A 589 42.08 -103.32 35.34
N LYS A 590 41.45 -102.54 36.23
CA LYS A 590 42.13 -101.49 37.00
C LYS A 590 42.68 -102.04 38.31
N THR A 591 43.79 -101.46 38.76
CA THR A 591 44.43 -101.84 40.01
C THR A 591 44.83 -100.61 40.81
N VAL A 592 44.66 -100.67 42.12
CA VAL A 592 45.10 -99.62 43.05
C VAL A 592 46.01 -100.21 44.14
N PRO A 593 46.95 -99.44 44.70
CA PRO A 593 47.69 -99.85 45.89
C PRO A 593 46.75 -99.90 47.10
N SER A 594 46.61 -101.07 47.74
CA SER A 594 45.71 -101.27 48.89
C SER A 594 46.41 -101.98 50.05
N GLY A 595 45.94 -101.68 51.27
CA GLY A 595 46.45 -102.19 52.55
C GLY A 595 47.76 -101.55 53.04
N PRO A 596 48.19 -101.83 54.29
CA PRO A 596 49.37 -101.20 54.92
C PRO A 596 50.70 -101.41 54.17
N ARG A 597 50.78 -102.47 53.36
CA ARG A 597 51.96 -102.83 52.56
C ARG A 597 51.87 -102.38 51.08
N LYS A 598 50.90 -101.53 50.72
CA LYS A 598 50.68 -100.99 49.36
C LYS A 598 50.70 -102.07 48.27
N ARG A 599 50.04 -103.20 48.49
CA ARG A 599 49.98 -104.27 47.48
C ARG A 599 48.99 -103.89 46.38
N VAL A 600 49.32 -104.23 45.14
CA VAL A 600 48.46 -103.97 43.99
C VAL A 600 47.21 -104.85 44.09
N ALA A 601 46.04 -104.22 44.15
CA ALA A 601 44.75 -104.88 44.26
C ALA A 601 43.85 -104.48 43.08
N ARG A 602 43.23 -105.46 42.42
CA ARG A 602 42.26 -105.20 41.35
C ARG A 602 40.98 -104.61 41.93
N VAL A 603 40.49 -103.56 41.29
CA VAL A 603 39.26 -102.86 41.67
C VAL A 603 38.46 -102.50 40.42
N CYS A 604 37.14 -102.34 40.56
CA CYS A 604 36.29 -101.89 39.46
C CYS A 604 36.55 -100.41 39.13
N ASP A 605 36.09 -99.95 37.97
CA ASP A 605 36.33 -98.57 37.51
C ASP A 605 35.83 -97.52 38.51
N ILE A 606 34.68 -97.77 39.14
CA ILE A 606 34.10 -96.90 40.18
C ILE A 606 35.04 -96.79 41.38
N CYS A 607 35.49 -97.93 41.92
CA CYS A 607 36.42 -97.96 43.04
C CYS A 607 37.80 -97.40 42.66
N HIS A 608 38.25 -97.57 41.41
CA HIS A 608 39.48 -96.96 40.93
C HIS A 608 39.40 -95.43 40.97
N THR A 609 38.28 -94.84 40.51
CA THR A 609 38.07 -93.38 40.62
C THR A 609 37.95 -92.89 42.06
N LEU A 610 37.36 -93.67 42.97
CA LEU A 610 37.24 -93.30 44.38
C LEU A 610 38.57 -93.40 45.15
N LEU A 611 39.43 -94.36 44.81
CA LEU A 611 40.66 -94.67 45.56
C LEU A 611 41.93 -94.02 44.99
N THR A 612 41.85 -93.43 43.80
CA THR A 612 43.00 -92.80 43.13
C THR A 612 42.84 -91.28 43.13
N PRO A 613 43.60 -90.55 43.96
CA PRO A 613 43.60 -89.08 43.94
C PRO A 613 44.00 -88.56 42.55
N ASN A 614 43.30 -87.54 42.03
CA ASN A 614 43.50 -86.90 40.71
C ASN A 614 42.97 -87.65 39.47
N THR A 615 42.00 -88.56 39.62
CA THR A 615 41.29 -89.14 38.46
C THR A 615 39.97 -88.40 38.24
N ALA A 616 39.69 -87.95 37.01
CA ALA A 616 38.41 -87.30 36.68
C ALA A 616 37.22 -88.22 37.01
N PRO A 617 36.09 -87.68 37.51
CA PRO A 617 34.92 -88.49 37.86
C PRO A 617 34.46 -89.35 36.68
N TYR A 618 34.06 -90.59 36.95
CA TYR A 618 33.63 -91.56 35.92
C TYR A 618 32.58 -90.99 34.94
N PHE A 619 31.77 -90.01 35.39
CA PHE A 619 30.71 -89.36 34.60
C PHE A 619 31.18 -88.26 33.63
N SER A 620 32.46 -87.88 33.58
CA SER A 620 32.94 -86.78 32.71
C SER A 620 33.29 -87.20 31.27
N ARG A 621 33.05 -88.46 30.88
CA ARG A 621 33.43 -89.01 29.56
C ARG A 621 32.22 -89.54 28.79
N GLU A 622 31.22 -88.72 28.51
CA GLU A 622 30.27 -88.97 27.43
C GLU A 622 29.48 -87.70 27.07
N GLN A 623 29.96 -86.97 26.05
CA GLN A 623 29.19 -86.12 25.12
C GLN A 623 30.16 -85.45 24.12
N GLN A 624 30.66 -86.23 23.16
CA GLN A 624 31.26 -85.71 21.93
C GLN A 624 30.56 -86.38 20.75
N GLN A 625 29.36 -85.89 20.40
CA GLN A 625 28.74 -86.03 19.09
C GLN A 625 27.44 -85.22 19.08
N GLN A 626 27.52 -83.97 18.63
CA GLN A 626 26.50 -83.24 17.83
C GLN A 626 26.73 -81.73 17.94
N SER A 627 27.39 -81.12 16.94
CA SER A 627 27.10 -79.75 16.48
C SER A 627 28.03 -79.31 15.33
N GLN A 628 27.56 -79.47 14.10
CA GLN A 628 27.58 -78.45 13.03
C GLN A 628 26.11 -78.29 12.59
N PRO A 629 25.65 -77.20 11.92
CA PRO A 629 26.36 -76.13 11.20
C PRO A 629 25.90 -74.70 11.66
N HIS A 630 26.38 -73.53 11.20
CA HIS A 630 26.28 -72.96 9.85
C HIS A 630 27.15 -71.71 9.66
N GLN A 631 27.60 -71.57 8.41
CA GLN A 631 28.35 -70.45 7.84
C GLN A 631 27.48 -69.18 7.73
N GLN A 632 28.09 -68.04 8.06
CA GLN A 632 27.64 -66.72 7.63
C GLN A 632 28.03 -66.53 6.16
N GLN A 633 27.04 -66.27 5.31
CA GLN A 633 27.25 -65.68 3.99
C GLN A 633 27.17 -64.16 4.11
N SER A 634 28.23 -63.52 3.62
CA SER A 634 28.27 -62.11 3.26
C SER A 634 27.33 -61.83 2.10
N ASN A 635 26.47 -60.84 2.25
CA ASN A 635 26.21 -59.80 1.25
C ASN A 635 25.59 -58.59 1.94
#